data_AF-A0A820AVW0-F1
#
_entry.id   AF-A0A820AVW0-F1
#
_cell.length_a   1.000
_cell.length_b   1.000
_cell.length_c   1.000
_cell.angle_alpha   90.00
_cell.angle_beta   90.00
_cell.angle_gamma   90.00
#
_symmetry.space_group_name_H-M   'P 1'
#
loop_
_entity.id
_entity.type
_entity.pdbx_description
1 polymer ?
#
loop_
_entity_poly.entity_id
_entity_poly.type
_entity_poly.pdbx_seq_one_letter_code
_entity_poly.pdbx_strand_id
1 'polypeptide(L)'
;MKVNWNNLCFIVLGCFFGGDQVRLVNGDITTISELRSGMIVYSMNNHNEIVEDEVIMMLRRDPDETDLFCVIETDDRRYKLSVTCDHYVAVSDGSKTQYLISDHIKPTEHLVYVQNDLNHELEPVQVTNVTRQYKTGLYALATNEGTLIINNIVASCYTNITTIGIAHNVLGLFRAYYRVAKWFSVEEPFKMQTNGIP
;
A
#
# COMPACT_ATOMS: atom_id res chain seq x y z
N MET A 1 -0.53 5.44 -34.64
CA MET A 1 -0.64 4.27 -33.74
C MET A 1 -1.67 4.62 -32.68
N LYS A 2 -2.90 4.10 -32.76
CA LYS A 2 -3.94 4.33 -31.74
C LYS A 2 -3.60 3.41 -30.56
N VAL A 3 -3.17 3.98 -29.45
CA VAL A 3 -3.02 3.25 -28.19
C VAL A 3 -4.42 2.81 -27.77
N ASN A 4 -4.66 1.50 -27.74
CA ASN A 4 -5.90 0.92 -27.27
C ASN A 4 -5.81 0.79 -25.75
N TRP A 5 -6.48 1.72 -25.05
CA TRP A 5 -6.45 1.84 -23.60
C TRP A 5 -7.16 0.68 -22.87
N ASN A 6 -7.93 -0.15 -23.57
CA ASN A 6 -8.62 -1.30 -22.97
C ASN A 6 -7.67 -2.43 -22.53
N ASN A 7 -6.41 -2.40 -22.95
CA ASN A 7 -5.40 -3.40 -22.57
C ASN A 7 -4.45 -2.94 -21.44
N LEU A 8 -4.64 -1.73 -20.89
CA LEU A 8 -3.89 -1.29 -19.70
C LEU A 8 -4.52 -1.74 -18.38
N CYS A 9 -5.51 -2.65 -18.43
CA CYS A 9 -6.20 -3.24 -17.29
C CYS A 9 -5.60 -4.63 -16.94
N PHE A 10 -4.28 -4.72 -16.76
CA PHE A 10 -3.61 -5.95 -16.28
C PHE A 10 -2.44 -5.70 -15.34
N ILE A 11 -2.30 -4.49 -14.79
CA ILE A 11 -1.58 -4.33 -13.52
C ILE A 11 -2.66 -4.53 -12.45
N VAL A 12 -2.89 -5.78 -12.04
CA VAL A 12 -3.72 -6.05 -10.88
C VAL A 12 -3.09 -5.27 -9.73
N LEU A 13 -3.76 -4.27 -9.19
CA LEU A 13 -3.31 -3.54 -8.02
C LEU A 13 -4.29 -3.90 -6.91
N GLY A 14 -3.80 -4.65 -5.94
CA GLY A 14 -4.51 -4.84 -4.69
C GLY A 14 -4.81 -3.47 -4.11
N CYS A 15 -5.99 -3.33 -3.53
CA CYS A 15 -6.45 -2.07 -2.99
C CYS A 15 -6.45 -2.12 -1.46
N PHE A 16 -6.22 -0.98 -0.86
CA PHE A 16 -6.42 -0.69 0.55
C PHE A 16 -7.84 -0.21 0.78
N PHE A 17 -8.36 -0.49 1.98
CA PHE A 17 -9.64 0.07 2.41
C PHE A 17 -9.47 1.54 2.76
N GLY A 18 -10.31 2.40 2.19
CA GLY A 18 -10.21 3.85 2.39
C GLY A 18 -10.26 4.32 3.84
N GLY A 19 -10.91 3.56 4.73
CA GLY A 19 -11.06 3.89 6.15
C GLY A 19 -9.92 3.42 7.06
N ASP A 20 -8.93 2.68 6.55
CA ASP A 20 -7.74 2.34 7.35
C ASP A 20 -6.85 3.58 7.54
N GLN A 21 -6.09 3.62 8.63
CA GLN A 21 -5.34 4.80 9.06
C GLN A 21 -3.85 4.68 8.75
N VAL A 22 -3.23 5.83 8.50
CA VAL A 22 -1.81 5.99 8.24
C VAL A 22 -1.27 7.12 9.09
N ARG A 23 -0.15 6.85 9.77
CA ARG A 23 0.59 7.86 10.52
C ARG A 23 1.54 8.61 9.58
N LEU A 24 1.43 9.93 9.59
CA LEU A 24 2.33 10.82 8.89
C LEU A 24 3.57 11.11 9.75
N VAL A 25 4.69 11.42 9.11
CA VAL A 25 5.95 11.74 9.80
C VAL A 25 5.84 13.00 10.66
N ASN A 26 4.94 13.93 10.32
CA ASN A 26 4.66 15.12 11.13
C ASN A 26 3.88 14.81 12.44
N GLY A 27 3.51 13.56 12.68
CA GLY A 27 2.78 13.10 13.86
C GLY A 27 1.26 12.96 13.65
N ASP A 28 0.72 13.52 12.57
CA ASP A 28 -0.71 13.43 12.27
C ASP A 28 -1.12 12.00 11.89
N ILE A 29 -2.39 11.68 12.08
CA ILE A 29 -3.01 10.44 11.61
C ILE A 29 -4.10 10.82 10.62
N THR A 30 -4.08 10.17 9.46
CA THR A 30 -5.07 10.37 8.40
C THR A 30 -5.58 9.03 7.89
N THR A 31 -6.64 9.03 7.09
CA THR A 31 -7.13 7.81 6.43
C THR A 31 -6.47 7.61 5.08
N ILE A 32 -6.47 6.37 4.58
CA ILE A 32 -6.04 6.06 3.21
C ILE A 32 -6.79 6.93 2.18
N SER A 33 -8.09 7.16 2.40
CA SER A 33 -8.91 7.99 1.51
C SER A 33 -8.46 9.46 1.44
N GLU A 34 -7.80 9.94 2.49
CA GLU A 34 -7.33 11.31 2.63
C GLU A 34 -5.87 11.49 2.21
N LEU A 35 -5.11 10.41 2.01
CA LEU A 35 -3.75 10.50 1.48
C LEU A 35 -3.70 11.18 0.11
N ARG A 36 -2.66 11.99 -0.07
CA ARG A 36 -2.35 12.77 -1.28
C ARG A 36 -0.88 12.63 -1.61
N SER A 37 -0.54 12.86 -2.87
CA SER A 37 0.84 12.96 -3.32
C SER A 37 1.61 14.02 -2.51
N GLY A 38 2.88 13.75 -2.23
CA GLY A 38 3.75 14.64 -1.46
C GLY A 38 3.65 14.50 0.07
N MET A 39 2.65 13.78 0.59
CA MET A 39 2.55 13.51 2.03
C MET A 39 3.65 12.52 2.45
N ILE A 40 4.26 12.80 3.61
CA ILE A 40 5.36 11.98 4.16
C ILE A 40 4.79 10.98 5.17
N VAL A 41 5.02 9.70 4.90
CA VAL A 41 4.49 8.52 5.61
C VAL A 41 5.65 7.63 6.06
N TYR A 42 5.34 6.60 6.85
CA TYR A 42 6.31 5.55 7.18
C TYR A 42 6.16 4.33 6.27
N SER A 43 7.29 3.83 5.78
CA SER A 43 7.42 2.63 4.97
C SER A 43 8.43 1.66 5.59
N MET A 44 8.46 0.44 5.06
CA MET A 44 9.49 -0.56 5.37
C MET A 44 10.45 -0.68 4.18
N ASN A 45 11.75 -0.49 4.43
CA ASN A 45 12.79 -0.67 3.41
C ASN A 45 13.18 -2.16 3.21
N ASN A 46 14.09 -2.44 2.29
CA ASN A 46 14.56 -3.81 2.01
C ASN A 46 15.37 -4.48 3.15
N HIS A 47 15.75 -3.74 4.18
CA HIS A 47 16.40 -4.25 5.39
C HIS A 47 15.43 -4.45 6.56
N ASN A 48 14.11 -4.31 6.31
CA ASN A 48 13.06 -4.35 7.33
C ASN A 48 13.13 -3.22 8.36
N GLU A 49 13.68 -2.08 7.97
CA GLU A 49 13.75 -0.89 8.82
C GLU A 49 12.62 0.08 8.46
N ILE A 50 12.15 0.82 9.46
CA ILE A 50 11.18 1.90 9.26
C ILE A 50 11.94 3.10 8.69
N VAL A 51 11.43 3.61 7.57
CA VAL A 51 11.98 4.79 6.90
C VAL A 51 10.86 5.80 6.62
N GLU A 52 11.23 7.08 6.60
CA GLU A 52 10.38 8.13 6.07
C GLU A 52 10.29 7.98 4.54
N ASP A 53 9.08 8.06 4.01
CA ASP A 53 8.80 7.90 2.59
C ASP A 53 7.72 8.89 2.14
N GLU A 54 7.59 9.10 0.84
CA GLU A 54 6.64 10.02 0.22
C GLU A 54 5.60 9.21 -0.55
N VAL A 55 4.32 9.54 -0.35
CA VAL A 55 3.26 9.11 -1.28
C VAL A 55 3.50 9.80 -2.61
N ILE A 56 3.83 9.03 -3.64
CA ILE A 56 4.17 9.57 -4.96
C ILE A 56 2.90 9.82 -5.76
N MET A 57 1.99 8.84 -5.76
CA MET A 57 0.77 8.92 -6.54
C MET A 57 -0.34 8.02 -6.00
N MET A 58 -1.57 8.43 -6.26
CA MET A 58 -2.76 7.59 -6.12
C MET A 58 -3.06 6.94 -7.47
N LEU A 59 -2.94 5.62 -7.55
CA LEU A 59 -3.18 4.81 -8.74
C LEU A 59 -4.66 4.48 -8.94
N ARG A 60 -5.41 4.33 -7.84
CA ARG A 60 -6.84 4.04 -7.84
C ARG A 60 -7.54 4.79 -6.70
N ARG A 61 -8.73 5.33 -6.98
CA ARG A 61 -9.56 6.06 -6.02
C ARG A 61 -11.03 5.88 -6.40
N ASP A 62 -11.64 4.84 -5.86
CA ASP A 62 -13.04 4.49 -6.13
C ASP A 62 -13.82 4.43 -4.80
N PRO A 63 -14.31 5.58 -4.30
CA PRO A 63 -14.92 5.68 -2.97
C PRO A 63 -16.25 4.92 -2.85
N ASP A 64 -16.97 4.73 -3.96
CA ASP A 64 -18.30 4.11 -3.99
C ASP A 64 -18.27 2.64 -4.41
N GLU A 65 -17.12 2.13 -4.84
CA GLU A 65 -16.97 0.74 -5.26
C GLU A 65 -16.87 -0.17 -4.05
N THR A 66 -17.53 -1.33 -4.12
CA THR A 66 -17.52 -2.34 -3.05
C THR A 66 -16.87 -3.61 -3.55
N ASP A 67 -15.93 -4.14 -2.78
CA ASP A 67 -15.22 -5.37 -3.11
C ASP A 67 -14.97 -6.20 -1.84
N LEU A 68 -14.45 -7.41 -2.00
CA LEU A 68 -14.12 -8.33 -0.93
C LEU A 68 -12.74 -8.02 -0.35
N PHE A 69 -12.72 -7.64 0.93
CA PHE A 69 -11.52 -7.39 1.69
C PHE A 69 -11.18 -8.56 2.60
N CYS A 70 -9.90 -8.92 2.60
CA CYS A 70 -9.28 -9.77 3.58
C CYS A 70 -8.80 -8.88 4.74
N VAL A 71 -9.39 -9.12 5.90
CA VAL A 71 -9.21 -8.35 7.12
C VAL A 71 -8.34 -9.16 8.07
N ILE A 72 -7.09 -8.75 8.21
CA ILE A 72 -6.04 -9.42 8.96
C ILE A 72 -5.92 -8.74 10.33
N GLU A 73 -6.02 -9.53 11.40
CA GLU A 73 -5.93 -9.07 12.79
C GLU A 73 -4.74 -9.76 13.48
N THR A 74 -3.97 -8.99 14.25
CA THR A 74 -2.78 -9.49 14.96
C THR A 74 -3.10 -9.82 16.42
N ASP A 75 -2.09 -10.25 17.20
CA ASP A 75 -2.24 -10.58 18.61
C ASP A 75 -2.93 -9.46 19.42
N ASP A 76 -3.74 -9.87 20.40
CA ASP A 76 -4.70 -9.05 21.15
C ASP A 76 -5.76 -8.29 20.32
N ARG A 77 -5.90 -8.58 19.01
CA ARG A 77 -6.76 -7.81 18.07
C ARG A 77 -6.47 -6.31 18.08
N ARG A 78 -5.25 -5.93 18.48
CA ARG A 78 -4.83 -4.54 18.63
C ARG A 78 -4.77 -3.84 17.28
N TYR A 79 -4.20 -4.52 16.28
CA TYR A 79 -4.01 -3.99 14.94
C TYR A 79 -4.81 -4.78 13.92
N LYS A 80 -5.26 -4.07 12.89
CA LYS A 80 -6.16 -4.58 11.87
C LYS A 80 -5.82 -3.97 10.52
N LEU A 81 -5.54 -4.80 9.52
CA LEU A 81 -5.29 -4.37 8.15
C LEU A 81 -6.42 -4.87 7.25
N SER A 82 -6.99 -3.99 6.44
CA SER A 82 -8.04 -4.30 5.47
C SER A 82 -7.53 -4.05 4.06
N VAL A 83 -7.27 -5.13 3.33
CA VAL A 83 -6.83 -5.07 1.93
C VAL A 83 -7.68 -6.01 1.07
N THR A 84 -7.78 -5.77 -0.23
CA THR A 84 -8.43 -6.74 -1.13
C THR A 84 -7.75 -8.10 -1.02
N CYS A 85 -8.50 -9.18 -1.27
CA CYS A 85 -8.00 -10.55 -1.06
C CYS A 85 -6.88 -10.98 -2.04
N ASP A 86 -6.53 -10.16 -3.02
CA ASP A 86 -5.41 -10.33 -3.94
C ASP A 86 -4.18 -9.47 -3.60
N HIS A 87 -4.24 -8.72 -2.50
CA HIS A 87 -3.21 -7.76 -2.09
C HIS A 87 -2.03 -8.45 -1.38
N TYR A 88 -0.80 -8.03 -1.67
CA TYR A 88 0.39 -8.58 -1.00
C TYR A 88 0.69 -7.89 0.34
N VAL A 89 0.87 -8.69 1.39
CA VAL A 89 1.24 -8.21 2.73
C VAL A 89 2.62 -8.76 3.10
N ALA A 90 3.42 -7.96 3.78
CA ALA A 90 4.73 -8.38 4.25
C ALA A 90 4.56 -9.35 5.43
N VAL A 91 5.09 -10.57 5.27
CA VAL A 91 5.10 -11.61 6.29
C VAL A 91 6.53 -12.03 6.60
N SER A 92 6.75 -12.49 7.83
CA SER A 92 8.01 -13.08 8.26
C SER A 92 7.89 -14.60 8.34
N ASP A 93 8.88 -15.31 7.81
CA ASP A 93 9.07 -16.75 8.06
C ASP A 93 9.98 -17.05 9.27
N GLY A 94 10.32 -16.02 10.05
CA GLY A 94 11.28 -16.08 11.15
C GLY A 94 12.74 -15.81 10.77
N SER A 95 13.06 -15.83 9.47
CA SER A 95 14.42 -15.57 8.96
C SER A 95 14.47 -14.53 7.85
N LYS A 96 13.40 -14.43 7.05
CA LYS A 96 13.30 -13.59 5.86
C LYS A 96 11.91 -13.00 5.73
N THR A 97 11.87 -11.87 5.04
CA THR A 97 10.64 -11.22 4.60
C THR A 97 10.16 -11.89 3.33
N GLN A 98 8.88 -12.27 3.32
CA GLN A 98 8.16 -12.70 2.14
C GLN A 98 6.94 -11.81 1.95
N TYR A 99 6.43 -11.78 0.73
CA TYR A 99 5.17 -11.10 0.42
C TYR A 99 4.16 -12.16 0.02
N LEU A 100 3.09 -12.30 0.80
CA LEU A 100 2.01 -13.24 0.54
C LEU A 100 0.74 -12.49 0.16
N ILE A 101 -0.02 -13.08 -0.76
CA ILE A 101 -1.38 -12.64 -1.06
C ILE A 101 -2.22 -12.78 0.20
N SER A 102 -3.01 -11.75 0.52
CA SER A 102 -3.78 -11.64 1.75
C SER A 102 -4.75 -12.81 1.98
N ASP A 103 -5.33 -13.38 0.92
CA ASP A 103 -6.17 -14.58 1.01
C ASP A 103 -5.43 -15.86 1.43
N HIS A 104 -4.10 -15.89 1.27
CA HIS A 104 -3.25 -17.02 1.66
C HIS A 104 -2.67 -16.87 3.08
N ILE A 105 -2.88 -15.73 3.73
CA ILE A 105 -2.42 -15.51 5.10
C ILE A 105 -3.33 -16.28 6.04
N LYS A 106 -2.72 -17.13 6.86
CA LYS A 106 -3.44 -17.99 7.79
C LYS A 106 -3.14 -17.59 9.23
N PRO A 107 -4.17 -17.50 10.09
CA PRO A 107 -4.00 -17.36 11.53
C PRO A 107 -3.07 -18.43 12.10
N THR A 108 -2.31 -18.08 13.14
CA THR A 108 -1.35 -18.93 13.88
C THR A 108 -0.13 -19.40 13.09
N GLU A 109 -0.23 -19.53 11.76
CA GLU A 109 0.86 -19.98 10.88
C GLU A 109 1.78 -18.84 10.44
N HIS A 110 1.24 -17.63 10.28
CA HIS A 110 1.98 -16.49 9.72
C HIS A 110 2.18 -15.35 10.72
N LEU A 111 3.33 -14.70 10.59
CA LEU A 111 3.71 -13.48 11.30
C LEU A 111 3.70 -12.31 10.31
N VAL A 112 3.03 -11.21 10.63
CA VAL A 112 3.09 -9.95 9.85
C VAL A 112 4.02 -8.95 10.53
N TYR A 113 4.61 -8.04 9.77
CA TYR A 113 5.42 -6.97 10.35
C TYR A 113 4.52 -5.87 10.93
N VAL A 114 4.73 -5.56 12.21
CA VAL A 114 4.00 -4.54 12.95
C VAL A 114 4.98 -3.49 13.48
N GLN A 115 4.64 -2.22 13.32
CA GLN A 115 5.34 -1.12 13.98
C GLN A 115 4.95 -1.09 15.46
N ASN A 116 5.95 -1.30 16.32
CA ASN A 116 5.80 -1.19 17.76
C ASN A 116 5.80 0.30 18.17
N ASP A 117 4.73 0.71 18.85
CA ASP A 117 4.51 2.11 19.26
C ASP A 117 5.55 2.61 20.30
N LEU A 118 6.26 1.72 21.00
CA LEU A 118 7.17 2.08 22.09
C LEU A 118 8.59 2.40 21.62
N ASN A 119 9.12 1.62 20.67
CA ASN A 119 10.50 1.73 20.20
C ASN A 119 10.62 2.15 18.73
N HIS A 120 9.51 2.32 18.00
CA HIS A 120 9.50 2.62 16.57
C HIS A 120 10.30 1.60 15.73
N GLU A 121 10.24 0.33 16.10
CA GLU A 121 10.83 -0.78 15.34
C GLU A 121 9.75 -1.69 14.76
N LEU A 122 10.11 -2.46 13.73
CA LEU A 122 9.23 -3.49 13.18
C LEU A 122 9.48 -4.82 13.88
N GLU A 123 8.40 -5.43 14.37
CA GLU A 123 8.42 -6.74 14.97
C GLU A 123 7.47 -7.70 14.23
N PRO A 124 7.88 -8.97 14.01
CA PRO A 124 6.96 -9.99 13.52
C PRO A 124 5.93 -10.35 14.59
N VAL A 125 4.64 -10.15 14.28
CA VAL A 125 3.51 -10.45 15.19
C VAL A 125 2.60 -11.49 14.56
N GLN A 126 2.16 -12.44 15.38
CA GLN A 126 1.27 -13.52 14.93
C GLN A 126 -0.09 -12.98 14.50
N VAL A 127 -0.54 -13.45 13.34
CA VAL A 127 -1.92 -13.25 12.88
C VAL A 127 -2.85 -14.12 13.72
N THR A 128 -3.84 -13.52 14.35
CA THR A 128 -4.82 -14.26 15.19
C THR A 128 -6.11 -14.54 14.45
N ASN A 129 -6.44 -13.73 13.44
CA ASN A 129 -7.67 -13.88 12.69
C ASN A 129 -7.54 -13.28 11.28
N VAL A 130 -8.20 -13.93 10.32
CA VAL A 130 -8.35 -13.42 8.96
C VAL A 130 -9.80 -13.62 8.56
N THR A 131 -10.51 -12.53 8.29
CA THR A 131 -11.92 -12.58 7.88
C THR A 131 -12.11 -11.93 6.52
N ARG A 132 -13.09 -12.42 5.76
CA ARG A 132 -13.47 -11.83 4.47
C ARG A 132 -14.70 -10.95 4.68
N GLN A 133 -14.62 -9.68 4.31
CA GLN A 133 -15.68 -8.69 4.52
C GLN A 133 -15.84 -7.84 3.26
N TYR A 134 -17.07 -7.67 2.79
CA TYR A 134 -17.34 -6.67 1.76
C TYR A 134 -17.20 -5.28 2.37
N LYS A 135 -16.39 -4.42 1.75
CA LYS A 135 -16.22 -3.02 2.16
C LYS A 135 -16.27 -2.11 0.95
N THR A 136 -16.74 -0.88 1.18
CA THR A 136 -16.86 0.17 0.17
C THR A 136 -15.71 1.15 0.28
N GLY A 137 -15.09 1.51 -0.84
CA GLY A 137 -13.97 2.45 -0.91
C GLY A 137 -12.64 1.75 -1.18
N LEU A 138 -12.29 1.65 -2.47
CA LEU A 138 -11.06 1.03 -2.96
C LEU A 138 -10.01 2.10 -3.30
N TYR A 139 -8.81 1.95 -2.73
CA TYR A 139 -7.71 2.89 -2.96
C TYR A 139 -6.42 2.14 -3.21
N ALA A 140 -5.67 2.52 -4.25
CA ALA A 140 -4.33 2.01 -4.50
C ALA A 140 -3.39 3.19 -4.67
N LEU A 141 -2.26 3.18 -3.96
CA LEU A 141 -1.27 4.24 -3.99
C LEU A 141 0.12 3.65 -4.20
N ALA A 142 1.09 4.51 -4.52
CA ALA A 142 2.50 4.14 -4.59
C ALA A 142 3.35 5.08 -3.74
N THR A 143 4.33 4.48 -3.05
CA THR A 143 5.38 5.16 -2.29
C THR A 143 6.75 4.94 -2.96
N ASN A 144 7.85 5.56 -2.48
CA ASN A 144 9.16 5.28 -3.07
C ASN A 144 9.60 3.85 -2.78
N GLU A 145 9.45 3.40 -1.53
CA GLU A 145 9.86 2.06 -1.11
C GLU A 145 8.93 0.96 -1.66
N GLY A 146 7.68 1.31 -2.00
CA GLY A 146 6.71 0.32 -2.47
C GLY A 146 6.05 -0.49 -1.36
N THR A 147 6.18 -0.02 -0.12
CA THR A 147 5.45 -0.49 1.06
C THR A 147 4.78 0.69 1.75
N LEU A 148 3.88 0.41 2.69
CA LEU A 148 3.26 1.41 3.55
C LEU A 148 2.90 0.78 4.89
N ILE A 149 3.09 1.52 5.99
CA ILE A 149 2.61 1.11 7.32
C ILE A 149 1.20 1.67 7.54
N ILE A 150 0.23 0.76 7.71
CA ILE A 150 -1.20 1.06 7.79
C ILE A 150 -1.77 0.38 9.02
N ASN A 151 -2.41 1.13 9.92
CA ASN A 151 -2.85 0.63 11.22
C ASN A 151 -1.73 -0.17 11.92
N ASN A 152 -0.50 0.35 11.85
CA ASN A 152 0.75 -0.26 12.33
C ASN A 152 1.20 -1.53 11.59
N ILE A 153 0.48 -2.06 10.60
CA ILE A 153 0.87 -3.27 9.85
C ILE A 153 1.51 -2.88 8.51
N VAL A 154 2.60 -3.55 8.12
CA VAL A 154 3.24 -3.32 6.83
C VAL A 154 2.51 -4.04 5.71
N ALA A 155 2.12 -3.29 4.68
CA ALA A 155 1.57 -3.82 3.44
C ALA A 155 2.41 -3.38 2.24
N SER A 156 2.41 -4.18 1.17
CA SER A 156 3.02 -3.76 -0.10
C SER A 156 2.09 -2.77 -0.80
N CYS A 157 2.64 -1.85 -1.58
CA CYS A 157 1.88 -0.99 -2.49
C CYS A 157 1.74 -1.61 -3.91
N TYR A 158 2.19 -2.86 -4.11
CA TYR A 158 2.22 -3.56 -5.40
C TYR A 158 1.59 -4.95 -5.33
N THR A 159 1.26 -5.53 -6.50
CA THR A 159 1.00 -6.97 -6.60
C THR A 159 1.88 -7.68 -7.62
N ASN A 160 2.35 -8.86 -7.21
CA ASN A 160 3.11 -9.87 -7.95
C ASN A 160 4.55 -9.52 -8.36
N ILE A 161 5.46 -10.47 -8.10
CA ILE A 161 6.91 -10.45 -8.35
C ILE A 161 7.27 -10.32 -9.84
N THR A 162 6.42 -10.79 -10.76
CA THR A 162 6.59 -10.53 -12.21
C THR A 162 6.26 -9.10 -12.60
N THR A 163 5.36 -8.44 -11.86
CA THR A 163 5.06 -7.01 -11.96
C THR A 163 6.08 -6.18 -11.19
N ILE A 164 6.76 -6.70 -10.16
CA ILE A 164 7.81 -5.96 -9.43
C ILE A 164 8.91 -5.49 -10.38
N GLY A 165 9.38 -6.32 -11.32
CA GLY A 165 10.40 -5.89 -12.29
C GLY A 165 9.91 -4.85 -13.30
N ILE A 166 8.73 -5.06 -13.89
CA ILE A 166 8.19 -4.17 -14.94
C ILE A 166 7.61 -2.89 -14.34
N ALA A 167 6.88 -2.99 -13.22
CA ALA A 167 6.42 -1.85 -12.44
C ALA A 167 7.59 -1.09 -11.82
N HIS A 168 8.66 -1.72 -11.32
CA HIS A 168 9.86 -0.97 -10.89
C HIS A 168 10.53 -0.22 -12.04
N ASN A 169 10.55 -0.77 -13.27
CA ASN A 169 11.11 -0.05 -14.41
C ASN A 169 10.20 1.11 -14.86
N VAL A 170 8.90 0.86 -15.05
CA VAL A 170 7.94 1.89 -15.48
C VAL A 170 7.77 2.95 -14.39
N LEU A 171 7.48 2.56 -13.15
CA LEU A 171 7.41 3.49 -12.03
C LEU A 171 8.78 4.06 -11.67
N GLY A 172 9.88 3.37 -11.93
CA GLY A 172 11.24 3.92 -11.78
C GLY A 172 11.48 5.10 -12.73
N LEU A 173 11.03 4.97 -13.99
CA LEU A 173 11.01 6.10 -14.93
C LEU A 173 10.12 7.23 -14.42
N PHE A 174 8.93 6.93 -13.89
CA PHE A 174 8.05 7.94 -13.28
C PHE A 174 8.66 8.59 -12.03
N ARG A 175 9.33 7.82 -11.16
CA ARG A 175 10.04 8.31 -9.97
C ARG A 175 11.18 9.23 -10.35
N ALA A 176 12.00 8.81 -11.32
CA ALA A 176 13.09 9.63 -11.84
C ALA A 176 12.54 10.93 -12.44
N TYR A 177 11.48 10.84 -13.25
CA TYR A 177 10.78 12.00 -13.79
C TYR A 177 10.23 12.91 -12.69
N TYR A 178 9.52 12.38 -11.71
CA TYR A 178 8.96 13.14 -10.59
C TYR A 178 10.07 13.83 -9.78
N ARG A 179 11.17 13.13 -9.47
CA ARG A 179 12.35 13.71 -8.80
C ARG A 179 12.94 14.87 -9.58
N VAL A 180 13.05 14.73 -10.91
CA VAL A 180 13.53 15.80 -11.80
C VAL A 180 12.53 16.96 -11.90
N ALA A 181 11.23 16.69 -12.03
CA ALA A 181 10.19 17.70 -12.12
C ALA A 181 10.09 18.54 -10.84
N LYS A 182 10.18 17.89 -9.66
CA LYS A 182 10.25 18.54 -8.35
C LYS A 182 11.50 19.42 -8.23
N TRP A 183 12.65 18.97 -8.75
CA TRP A 183 13.89 19.76 -8.80
C TRP A 183 13.74 21.06 -9.62
N PHE A 184 12.95 21.03 -10.70
CA PHE A 184 12.65 22.20 -11.52
C PHE A 184 11.42 23.00 -11.04
N SER A 185 10.87 22.71 -9.85
CA SER A 185 9.67 23.37 -9.29
C SER A 185 8.46 23.36 -10.23
N VAL A 186 8.32 22.32 -11.06
CA VAL A 186 7.13 22.14 -11.90
C VAL A 186 5.98 21.67 -11.00
N GLU A 187 4.96 22.50 -10.82
CA GLU A 187 3.73 22.12 -10.09
C GLU A 187 3.05 20.92 -10.77
N GLU A 188 2.86 19.84 -10.00
CA GLU A 188 1.97 18.68 -10.26
C GLU A 188 1.81 18.28 -11.75
N PRO A 189 2.71 17.45 -12.32
CA PRO A 189 2.64 17.06 -13.74
C PRO A 189 1.45 16.16 -14.10
N PHE A 190 0.69 15.66 -13.12
CA PHE A 190 -0.45 14.76 -13.34
C PHE A 190 -1.68 15.14 -12.51
N LYS A 191 -2.33 16.24 -12.88
CA LYS A 191 -3.78 16.36 -12.66
C LYS A 191 -4.48 15.42 -13.64
N MET A 192 -4.74 14.17 -13.24
CA MET A 192 -5.74 13.37 -13.94
C MET A 192 -7.09 14.08 -13.79
N GLN A 193 -7.55 14.71 -14.87
CA GLN A 193 -8.91 15.21 -14.97
C GLN A 193 -9.85 14.02 -14.82
N THR A 194 -10.54 13.93 -13.70
CA THR A 194 -11.79 13.17 -13.60
C THR A 194 -12.80 13.91 -14.46
N ASN A 195 -12.78 13.62 -15.76
CA ASN A 195 -13.90 13.99 -16.62
C ASN A 195 -15.10 13.21 -16.10
N GLY A 196 -15.95 13.90 -15.34
CA GLY A 196 -17.29 13.45 -15.05
C GLY A 196 -17.96 13.09 -16.37
N ILE A 197 -18.43 11.86 -16.45
CA ILE A 197 -19.34 11.40 -17.48
C ILE A 197 -20.56 10.88 -16.69
N PRO A 198 -21.77 11.33 -17.06
CA PRO A 198 -22.92 11.50 -16.16
C PRO A 198 -23.46 10.22 -15.55
#